data_AF-A0A2E9BAY4-F1
#
_entry.id   AF-A0A2E9BAY4-F1
#
_cell.length_a   1.000
_cell.length_b   1.000
_cell.length_c   1.000
_cell.angle_alpha   90.00
_cell.angle_beta   90.00
_cell.angle_gamma   90.00
#
_symmetry.space_group_name_H-M   'P 1'
#
loop_
_entity.id
_entity.type
_entity.pdbx_description
1 polymer ?
#
loop_
_entity_poly.entity_id
_entity_poly.type
_entity_poly.pdbx_seq_one_letter_code
_entity_poly.pdbx_strand_id
1 'polypeptide(L)'
;MINNKESPRNNKFALMVIFLFSLSSLAAVTAAPIQKEGNSPSYIVSNEQPIDNVSQYSIDGTGMNEEHPEWGATHTQISRQSERYPSDDGNKLTFWDRPDVPGPREISNALCHEYIDHPDSRGLSDYVWLWGQFATHEIDHTTTQDGRTHDQLQPDTAHISVSETDPWMGFEGGLYMRFFRS
;
A
#
# COMPACT_ATOMS: atom_id res chain seq x y z
N MET A 1 -41.57 -37.64 -14.27
CA MET A 1 -41.66 -36.49 -15.19
C MET A 1 -41.81 -35.23 -14.37
N ILE A 2 -40.71 -34.51 -14.11
CA ILE A 2 -40.74 -33.20 -13.45
C ILE A 2 -40.39 -32.18 -14.52
N ASN A 3 -41.39 -31.38 -14.92
CA ASN A 3 -41.24 -30.31 -15.89
C ASN A 3 -40.53 -29.12 -15.23
N ASN A 4 -39.24 -28.96 -15.47
CA ASN A 4 -38.53 -27.71 -15.20
C ASN A 4 -38.96 -26.67 -16.23
N LYS A 5 -39.99 -25.89 -15.89
CA LYS A 5 -40.22 -24.60 -16.57
C LYS A 5 -39.20 -23.62 -16.02
N GLU A 6 -38.12 -23.41 -16.76
CA GLU A 6 -37.21 -22.28 -16.50
C GLU A 6 -38.02 -20.98 -16.49
N SER A 7 -37.88 -20.24 -15.40
CA SER A 7 -38.57 -18.97 -15.20
C SER A 7 -38.00 -17.92 -16.17
N PRO A 8 -38.85 -17.22 -16.95
CA PRO A 8 -38.41 -16.21 -17.93
C PRO A 8 -37.82 -14.93 -17.29
N ARG A 9 -37.67 -14.89 -15.96
CA ARG A 9 -37.15 -13.74 -15.21
C ARG A 9 -35.63 -13.59 -15.32
N ASN A 10 -34.89 -14.71 -15.44
CA ASN A 10 -33.42 -14.70 -15.51
C ASN A 10 -32.91 -14.14 -16.85
N ASN A 11 -33.60 -14.44 -17.96
CA ASN A 11 -33.20 -13.96 -19.28
C ASN A 11 -33.41 -12.46 -19.44
N LYS A 12 -34.46 -11.90 -18.83
CA LYS A 12 -34.71 -10.45 -18.87
C LYS A 12 -33.66 -9.66 -18.09
N PHE A 13 -33.22 -10.19 -16.94
CA PHE A 13 -32.16 -9.57 -16.16
C PHE A 13 -30.82 -9.64 -16.88
N ALA A 14 -30.46 -10.79 -17.44
CA ALA A 14 -29.23 -10.96 -18.22
C ALA A 14 -29.20 -10.04 -19.45
N LEU A 15 -30.32 -9.93 -20.18
CA LEU A 15 -30.43 -9.02 -21.33
C LEU A 15 -30.34 -7.55 -20.90
N MET A 16 -30.92 -7.18 -19.76
CA MET A 16 -30.80 -5.82 -19.21
C MET A 16 -29.35 -5.48 -18.85
N VAL A 17 -28.62 -6.39 -18.22
CA VAL A 17 -27.20 -6.21 -17.87
C VAL A 17 -26.35 -6.09 -19.13
N ILE A 18 -26.53 -6.97 -20.12
CA ILE A 18 -25.80 -6.90 -21.40
C ILE A 18 -26.11 -5.57 -22.10
N PHE A 19 -27.37 -5.15 -22.12
CA PHE A 19 -27.77 -3.88 -22.72
C PHE A 19 -27.12 -2.68 -22.02
N LEU A 20 -27.15 -2.64 -20.68
CA LEU A 20 -26.50 -1.57 -19.90
C LEU A 20 -24.98 -1.55 -20.11
N PHE A 21 -24.33 -2.71 -20.16
CA PHE A 21 -22.89 -2.83 -20.41
C PHE A 21 -22.52 -2.37 -21.83
N SER A 22 -23.36 -2.71 -22.82
CA SER A 22 -23.20 -2.27 -24.21
C SER A 22 -23.40 -0.75 -24.36
N LEU A 23 -24.35 -0.17 -23.60
CA LEU A 23 -24.55 1.28 -23.55
C LEU A 23 -23.36 1.99 -22.89
N SER A 24 -22.76 1.42 -21.84
CA SER A 24 -21.59 2.02 -21.21
C SER A 24 -20.36 2.07 -22.12
N SER A 25 -20.20 1.13 -23.05
CA SER A 25 -19.11 1.15 -24.03
C SER A 25 -19.29 2.18 -25.17
N LEU A 26 -20.49 2.73 -25.34
CA LEU A 26 -20.79 3.77 -26.34
C LEU A 26 -20.71 5.20 -25.75
N ALA A 27 -20.73 5.32 -24.43
CA ALA A 27 -20.43 6.58 -23.77
C ALA A 27 -18.93 6.81 -23.85
N ALA A 28 -18.48 7.54 -24.87
CA ALA A 28 -17.20 8.23 -24.78
C ALA A 28 -17.32 9.20 -23.60
N VAL A 29 -16.85 8.78 -22.42
CA VAL A 29 -16.65 9.67 -21.29
C VAL A 29 -15.52 10.59 -21.69
N THR A 30 -15.86 11.74 -22.28
CA THR A 30 -14.92 12.84 -22.42
C THR A 30 -14.89 13.52 -21.05
N ALA A 31 -13.92 13.17 -20.21
CA ALA A 31 -13.60 13.98 -19.06
C ALA A 31 -12.86 15.22 -19.57
N ALA A 32 -13.61 16.21 -20.07
CA ALA A 32 -13.02 17.52 -20.31
C ALA A 32 -12.69 18.13 -18.94
N PRO A 33 -11.48 18.66 -18.72
CA PRO A 33 -11.18 19.33 -17.47
C PRO A 33 -12.06 20.57 -17.34
N ILE A 34 -12.72 20.68 -16.19
CA ILE A 34 -13.64 21.77 -15.87
C ILE A 34 -13.07 22.50 -14.66
N GLN A 35 -12.78 23.78 -14.80
CA GLN A 35 -12.31 24.63 -13.72
C GLN A 35 -13.43 25.60 -13.28
N LYS A 36 -13.54 25.84 -11.97
CA LYS A 36 -14.42 26.90 -11.46
C LYS A 36 -13.78 28.25 -11.80
N GLU A 37 -14.52 29.11 -12.47
CA GLU A 37 -14.07 30.47 -12.75
C GLU A 37 -14.02 31.27 -11.43
N GLY A 38 -12.92 31.99 -11.21
CA GLY A 38 -12.70 32.75 -9.98
C GLY A 38 -13.85 33.74 -9.72
N ASN A 39 -14.47 33.63 -8.54
CA ASN A 39 -15.63 34.42 -8.09
C ASN A 39 -16.93 34.28 -8.92
N SER A 40 -17.01 33.29 -9.81
CA SER A 40 -18.22 33.02 -10.60
C SER A 40 -18.91 31.72 -10.16
N PRO A 41 -20.25 31.62 -10.28
CA PRO A 41 -20.95 30.34 -10.22
C PRO A 41 -20.80 29.52 -11.52
N SER A 42 -20.15 30.06 -12.57
CA SER A 42 -19.88 29.36 -13.82
C SER A 42 -18.61 28.51 -13.77
N TYR A 43 -18.62 27.49 -14.60
CA TYR A 43 -17.49 26.63 -14.88
C TYR A 43 -16.95 26.94 -16.28
N ILE A 44 -15.64 26.95 -16.44
CA ILE A 44 -14.97 27.06 -17.73
C ILE A 44 -14.40 25.70 -18.13
N VAL A 45 -14.59 25.33 -19.40
CA VAL A 45 -13.90 24.19 -19.99
C VAL A 45 -12.48 24.66 -20.27
N SER A 46 -11.49 24.11 -19.56
CA SER A 46 -10.10 24.41 -19.87
C SER A 46 -9.72 23.69 -21.16
N ASN A 47 -9.09 24.40 -22.10
CA ASN A 47 -8.54 23.81 -23.31
C ASN A 47 -7.17 23.20 -23.00
N GLU A 48 -7.13 22.29 -22.02
CA GLU A 48 -5.96 21.48 -21.73
C GLU A 48 -5.83 20.43 -22.83
N GLN A 49 -4.83 20.63 -23.70
CA GLN A 49 -4.41 19.58 -24.61
C GLN A 49 -3.74 18.47 -23.79
N PRO A 50 -3.89 17.20 -24.19
CA PRO A 50 -3.05 16.13 -23.65
C PRO A 50 -1.59 16.57 -23.77
N ILE A 51 -0.83 16.41 -22.67
CA ILE A 51 0.60 16.68 -22.69
C ILE A 51 1.21 15.86 -23.83
N ASP A 52 1.92 16.54 -24.74
CA ASP A 52 2.53 15.90 -25.90
C ASP A 52 3.53 14.83 -25.42
N ASN A 53 3.38 13.58 -25.88
CA ASN A 53 4.00 12.37 -25.30
C ASN A 53 5.54 12.32 -25.36
N VAL A 54 6.22 13.41 -25.72
CA VAL A 54 7.67 13.46 -26.01
C VAL A 54 8.51 14.01 -24.85
N SER A 55 7.90 14.49 -23.75
CA SER A 55 8.57 14.67 -22.45
C SER A 55 7.49 14.72 -21.35
N GLN A 56 7.70 14.35 -20.08
CA GLN A 56 8.51 15.22 -19.22
C GLN A 56 8.93 14.63 -17.86
N TYR A 57 8.51 13.42 -17.50
CA TYR A 57 8.87 12.81 -16.22
C TYR A 57 9.57 11.47 -16.44
N SER A 58 10.72 11.28 -15.81
CA SER A 58 11.44 10.03 -15.94
C SER A 58 10.64 8.91 -15.27
N ILE A 59 10.79 7.69 -15.79
CA ILE A 59 10.13 6.51 -15.23
C ILE A 59 10.66 6.15 -13.84
N ASP A 60 11.87 6.59 -13.52
CA ASP A 60 12.60 6.26 -12.31
C ASP A 60 12.67 7.44 -11.33
N GLY A 61 12.01 8.56 -11.62
CA GLY A 61 12.05 9.80 -10.82
C GLY A 61 13.32 10.64 -10.92
N THR A 62 14.33 10.26 -11.72
CA THR A 62 15.51 11.09 -12.02
C THR A 62 15.19 12.39 -12.78
N GLY A 63 15.91 13.47 -12.45
CA GLY A 63 15.81 14.76 -13.13
C GLY A 63 14.56 15.56 -12.79
N MET A 64 13.78 15.13 -11.79
CA MET A 64 12.58 15.83 -11.33
C MET A 64 12.90 17.08 -10.49
N ASN A 65 14.12 17.17 -9.97
CA ASN A 65 14.67 18.36 -9.32
C ASN A 65 15.93 18.81 -10.08
N GLU A 66 15.98 20.08 -10.48
CA GLU A 66 17.07 20.63 -11.33
C GLU A 66 18.42 20.71 -10.60
N GLU A 67 18.40 21.00 -9.30
CA GLU A 67 19.60 21.13 -8.46
C GLU A 67 20.08 19.77 -7.91
N HIS A 68 19.13 18.85 -7.70
CA HIS A 68 19.34 17.53 -7.12
C HIS A 68 18.63 16.44 -7.95
N PRO A 69 19.15 16.09 -9.13
CA PRO A 69 18.49 15.17 -10.06
C PRO A 69 18.15 13.79 -9.49
N GLU A 70 18.77 13.37 -8.38
CA GLU A 70 18.53 12.10 -7.70
C GLU A 70 17.38 12.12 -6.68
N TRP A 71 16.86 13.30 -6.32
CA TRP A 71 15.82 13.40 -5.31
C TRP A 71 14.49 12.82 -5.77
N GLY A 72 13.97 11.87 -5.01
CA GLY A 72 12.73 11.16 -5.33
C GLY A 72 12.89 10.08 -6.40
N ALA A 73 14.12 9.84 -6.88
CA ALA A 73 14.38 8.73 -7.77
C ALA A 73 14.25 7.38 -7.05
N THR A 74 13.81 6.34 -7.76
CA THR A 74 13.76 4.96 -7.26
C THR A 74 15.17 4.42 -7.00
N HIS A 75 15.25 3.36 -6.20
CA HIS A 75 16.51 2.73 -5.76
C HIS A 75 17.48 3.69 -5.03
N THR A 76 16.97 4.79 -4.48
CA THR A 76 17.73 5.70 -3.63
C THR A 76 17.44 5.46 -2.15
N GLN A 77 18.35 5.92 -1.29
CA GLN A 77 18.21 5.79 0.16
C GLN A 77 17.05 6.66 0.68
N ILE A 78 16.13 6.06 1.44
CA ILE A 78 15.04 6.79 2.11
C ILE A 78 15.63 7.85 3.05
N SER A 79 15.11 9.08 2.94
CA SER A 79 15.53 10.23 3.74
C SER A 79 15.26 10.02 5.24
N ARG A 80 16.14 10.56 6.09
CA ARG A 80 15.99 10.49 7.54
C ARG A 80 15.70 11.87 8.11
N GLN A 81 14.65 11.97 8.94
CA GLN A 81 14.31 13.19 9.67
C GLN A 81 15.07 13.32 11.00
N SER A 82 15.65 12.22 11.49
CA SER A 82 16.46 12.19 12.70
C SER A 82 17.72 11.35 12.48
N GLU A 83 18.71 11.54 13.34
CA GLU A 83 19.85 10.65 13.39
C GLU A 83 19.39 9.21 13.68
N ARG A 84 20.14 8.26 13.13
CA ARG A 84 19.98 6.84 13.41
C ARG A 84 20.33 6.59 14.87
N TYR A 85 19.58 5.71 15.55
CA TYR A 85 19.93 5.29 16.91
C TYR A 85 21.38 4.77 16.95
N PRO A 86 22.19 5.20 17.93
CA PRO A 86 23.59 4.82 18.02
C PRO A 86 23.72 3.30 18.22
N SER A 87 24.60 2.68 17.44
CA SER A 87 25.00 1.29 17.64
C SER A 87 26.52 1.22 17.67
N ASP A 88 27.08 0.40 18.56
CA ASP A 88 28.52 0.37 18.86
C ASP A 88 29.41 0.12 17.63
N ASP A 89 28.87 -0.49 16.57
CA ASP A 89 29.59 -0.77 15.32
C ASP A 89 29.00 -0.11 14.06
N GLY A 90 28.01 0.78 14.21
CA GLY A 90 27.34 1.47 13.08
C GLY A 90 26.54 0.57 12.12
N ASN A 91 26.69 -0.74 12.19
CA ASN A 91 26.13 -1.72 11.25
C ASN A 91 24.96 -2.53 11.86
N LYS A 92 24.92 -2.65 13.19
CA LYS A 92 23.89 -3.41 13.91
C LYS A 92 22.81 -2.49 14.45
N LEU A 93 21.80 -2.24 13.63
CA LEU A 93 20.46 -2.02 14.19
C LEU A 93 19.66 -3.23 13.82
N THR A 94 19.59 -4.13 14.78
CA THR A 94 18.43 -4.94 14.96
C THR A 94 17.70 -4.44 16.19
N PHE A 95 16.38 -4.56 16.21
CA PHE A 95 15.60 -4.50 17.44
C PHE A 95 16.23 -5.42 18.53
N TRP A 96 16.93 -6.49 18.11
CA TRP A 96 17.65 -7.45 18.95
C TRP A 96 18.88 -6.89 19.67
N ASP A 97 19.42 -5.75 19.23
CA ASP A 97 20.52 -5.04 19.93
C ASP A 97 20.00 -4.16 21.09
N ARG A 98 18.68 -4.15 21.31
CA ARG A 98 18.00 -3.51 22.44
C ARG A 98 17.39 -4.56 23.37
N PRO A 99 18.19 -5.41 24.04
CA PRO A 99 17.68 -6.39 24.99
C PRO A 99 16.99 -5.75 26.20
N ASP A 100 17.11 -4.44 26.36
CA ASP A 100 16.48 -3.64 27.40
C ASP A 100 15.00 -3.32 27.14
N VAL A 101 14.45 -3.64 25.96
CA VAL A 101 13.04 -3.34 25.61
C VAL A 101 12.22 -4.58 25.22
N PRO A 102 10.89 -4.58 25.45
CA PRO A 102 10.00 -5.70 25.11
C PRO A 102 9.99 -6.06 23.63
N GLY A 103 10.04 -7.35 23.31
CA GLY A 103 10.05 -7.87 21.94
C GLY A 103 8.85 -7.44 21.09
N PRO A 104 8.92 -7.50 19.73
CA PRO A 104 7.81 -7.07 18.88
C PRO A 104 6.52 -7.85 19.15
N ARG A 105 6.65 -9.15 19.46
CA ARG A 105 5.50 -9.99 19.80
C ARG A 105 4.89 -9.62 21.16
N GLU A 106 5.73 -9.30 22.14
CA GLU A 106 5.28 -8.86 23.46
C GLU A 106 4.52 -7.53 23.36
N ILE A 107 5.05 -6.57 22.60
CA ILE A 107 4.37 -5.30 22.30
C ILE A 107 3.05 -5.54 21.59
N SER A 108 3.02 -6.41 20.57
CA SER A 108 1.79 -6.76 19.83
C SER A 108 0.70 -7.33 20.74
N ASN A 109 1.06 -8.24 21.65
CA ASN A 109 0.12 -8.80 22.63
C ASN A 109 -0.39 -7.73 23.61
N ALA A 110 0.46 -6.80 24.02
CA ALA A 110 0.13 -5.77 25.00
C ALA A 110 -0.73 -4.64 24.42
N LEU A 111 -0.54 -4.28 23.14
CA LEU A 111 -1.13 -3.07 22.56
C LEU A 111 -2.11 -3.30 21.41
N CYS A 112 -1.92 -4.34 20.61
CA CYS A 112 -2.70 -4.53 19.38
C CYS A 112 -3.84 -5.54 19.54
N HIS A 113 -3.99 -6.10 20.75
CA HIS A 113 -5.01 -7.10 21.02
C HIS A 113 -6.28 -6.44 21.55
N GLU A 114 -7.28 -6.33 20.68
CA GLU A 114 -8.57 -5.72 20.98
C GLU A 114 -9.71 -6.68 20.63
N TYR A 115 -10.82 -6.60 21.38
CA TYR A 115 -11.99 -7.46 21.21
C TYR A 115 -13.23 -6.70 20.75
N ILE A 116 -13.09 -5.40 20.51
CA ILE A 116 -14.19 -4.51 20.16
C ILE A 116 -13.96 -3.93 18.78
N ASP A 117 -15.04 -3.74 18.04
CA ASP A 117 -14.98 -3.05 16.76
C ASP A 117 -14.73 -1.56 16.99
N HIS A 118 -13.77 -1.01 16.25
CA HIS A 118 -13.42 0.39 16.24
C HIS A 118 -13.84 1.04 14.91
N PRO A 119 -15.14 1.36 14.72
CA PRO A 119 -15.56 2.09 13.53
C PRO A 119 -14.86 3.46 13.48
N ASP A 120 -14.54 3.94 12.27
CA ASP A 120 -13.93 5.26 12.11
C ASP A 120 -14.83 6.33 12.74
N SER A 121 -14.27 7.11 13.66
CA SER A 121 -15.01 8.10 14.46
C SER A 121 -15.54 9.27 13.64
N ARG A 122 -15.10 9.42 12.39
CA ARG A 122 -15.59 10.42 11.43
C ARG A 122 -16.60 9.83 10.45
N GLY A 123 -16.95 8.53 10.59
CA GLY A 123 -17.89 7.84 9.72
C GLY A 123 -17.35 7.58 8.32
N LEU A 124 -16.02 7.48 8.16
CA LEU A 124 -15.41 7.15 6.88
C LEU A 124 -15.61 5.68 6.52
N SER A 125 -15.78 5.40 5.23
CA SER A 125 -15.82 4.04 4.71
C SER A 125 -14.44 3.42 4.62
N ASP A 126 -14.36 2.09 4.66
CA ASP A 126 -13.13 1.30 4.45
C ASP A 126 -12.40 1.61 3.13
N TYR A 127 -13.08 2.22 2.15
CA TYR A 127 -12.45 2.70 0.93
C TYR A 127 -11.30 3.70 1.20
N VAL A 128 -11.40 4.50 2.27
CA VAL A 128 -10.32 5.43 2.66
C VAL A 128 -9.06 4.68 3.06
N TRP A 129 -9.20 3.55 3.77
CA TRP A 129 -8.07 2.69 4.13
C TRP A 129 -7.43 2.05 2.89
N LEU A 130 -8.24 1.52 1.97
CA LEU A 130 -7.75 0.96 0.70
C LEU A 130 -7.03 1.99 -0.17
N TRP A 131 -7.59 3.19 -0.29
CA TRP A 131 -6.97 4.29 -1.02
C TRP A 131 -5.65 4.73 -0.37
N GLY A 132 -5.58 4.71 0.97
CA GLY A 132 -4.35 4.92 1.71
C GLY A 132 -3.25 3.95 1.31
N GLN A 133 -3.55 2.65 1.23
CA GLN A 133 -2.57 1.64 0.77
C GLN A 133 -2.12 1.85 -0.67
N PHE A 134 -3.06 2.18 -1.57
CA PHE A 134 -2.73 2.50 -2.95
C PHE A 134 -1.74 3.67 -3.02
N ALA A 135 -2.01 4.75 -2.28
CA ALA A 135 -1.14 5.91 -2.23
C ALA A 135 0.24 5.60 -1.64
N THR A 136 0.33 4.83 -0.54
CA THR A 136 1.63 4.50 0.07
C THR A 136 2.47 3.60 -0.82
N HIS A 137 1.86 2.63 -1.50
CA HIS A 137 2.59 1.74 -2.43
C HIS A 137 3.13 2.46 -3.67
N GLU A 138 2.60 3.62 -4.01
CA GLU A 138 3.13 4.47 -5.07
C GLU A 138 4.30 5.35 -4.59
N ILE A 139 4.38 5.63 -3.28
CA ILE A 139 5.38 6.54 -2.70
C ILE A 139 6.65 5.80 -2.29
N ASP A 140 6.51 4.65 -1.63
CA ASP A 140 7.65 3.90 -1.12
C ASP A 140 7.50 2.38 -1.26
N HIS A 141 8.67 1.73 -1.36
CA HIS A 141 8.78 0.29 -1.25
C HIS A 141 10.19 -0.11 -0.79
N THR A 142 10.30 -0.73 0.39
CA THR A 142 11.53 -1.36 0.86
C THR A 142 11.45 -2.86 0.66
N THR A 143 12.28 -3.39 -0.24
CA THR A 143 12.37 -4.84 -0.49
C THR A 143 12.93 -5.57 0.72
N THR A 144 12.64 -6.86 0.83
CA THR A 144 13.20 -7.75 1.87
C THR A 144 14.44 -8.48 1.35
N GLN A 145 15.41 -8.72 2.24
CA GLN A 145 16.62 -9.51 2.03
C GLN A 145 16.37 -10.99 2.33
N ASP A 146 15.37 -11.59 1.66
CA ASP A 146 15.04 -13.01 1.83
C ASP A 146 15.90 -13.94 0.94
N GLY A 147 16.96 -13.40 0.33
CA GLY A 147 17.84 -14.10 -0.60
C GLY A 147 17.30 -14.21 -2.03
N ARG A 148 16.18 -13.54 -2.34
CA ARG A 148 15.67 -13.40 -3.72
C ARG A 148 16.15 -12.12 -4.42
N THR A 149 16.83 -11.24 -3.69
CA THR A 149 17.54 -10.09 -4.27
C THR A 149 18.85 -10.57 -4.91
N HIS A 150 19.14 -10.10 -6.12
CA HIS A 150 20.25 -10.61 -6.95
C HIS A 150 21.65 -10.32 -6.39
N ASP A 151 21.75 -9.52 -5.33
CA ASP A 151 22.97 -8.92 -4.82
C ASP A 151 23.51 -9.56 -3.53
N GLN A 152 22.84 -10.58 -2.97
CA GLN A 152 23.23 -11.13 -1.67
C GLN A 152 23.29 -12.68 -1.64
N LEU A 153 24.42 -13.19 -1.13
CA LEU A 153 24.72 -14.63 -1.02
C LEU A 153 24.04 -15.32 0.17
N GLN A 154 23.56 -14.56 1.17
CA GLN A 154 22.83 -15.08 2.33
C GLN A 154 21.81 -14.04 2.83
N PRO A 155 20.59 -14.46 3.20
CA PRO A 155 19.57 -13.57 3.74
C PRO A 155 19.95 -13.06 5.15
N ASP A 156 19.77 -11.76 5.39
CA ASP A 156 19.94 -11.17 6.72
C ASP A 156 18.65 -11.36 7.53
N THR A 157 18.72 -12.21 8.56
CA THR A 157 17.55 -12.60 9.36
C THR A 157 17.35 -11.69 10.56
N ALA A 158 16.09 -11.41 10.88
CA ALA A 158 15.69 -10.74 12.12
C ALA A 158 14.44 -11.43 12.70
N HIS A 159 14.51 -12.75 12.86
CA HIS A 159 13.40 -13.57 13.35
C HIS A 159 12.81 -13.07 14.66
N ILE A 160 11.49 -13.10 14.79
CA ILE A 160 10.78 -12.63 15.98
C ILE A 160 10.54 -13.79 16.94
N SER A 161 11.13 -13.72 18.13
CA SER A 161 10.88 -14.72 19.19
C SER A 161 9.45 -14.69 19.68
N VAL A 162 8.89 -15.87 19.95
CA VAL A 162 7.56 -16.08 20.51
C VAL A 162 7.72 -16.96 21.75
N SER A 163 7.20 -16.46 22.88
CA SER A 163 7.21 -17.19 24.14
C SER A 163 6.42 -18.50 24.04
N GLU A 164 6.87 -19.56 24.71
CA GLU A 164 6.07 -20.79 24.86
C GLU A 164 4.72 -20.54 25.55
N THR A 165 4.65 -19.51 26.38
CA THR A 165 3.43 -19.05 27.07
C THR A 165 2.64 -18.02 26.28
N ASP A 166 3.00 -17.72 25.03
CA ASP A 166 2.22 -16.81 24.19
C ASP A 166 0.79 -17.34 24.02
N PRO A 167 -0.24 -16.52 24.32
CA PRO A 167 -1.62 -17.00 24.37
C PRO A 167 -2.18 -17.46 23.02
N TRP A 168 -1.54 -17.07 21.91
CA TRP A 168 -2.04 -17.34 20.55
C TRP A 168 -1.08 -18.18 19.71
N MET A 169 0.23 -17.99 19.89
CA MET A 169 1.29 -18.60 19.08
C MET A 169 2.28 -19.42 19.92
N GLY A 170 1.97 -19.65 21.21
CA GLY A 170 2.81 -20.41 22.12
C GLY A 170 2.91 -21.88 21.73
N PHE A 171 4.12 -22.43 21.88
CA PHE A 171 4.43 -23.84 21.63
C PHE A 171 5.55 -24.28 22.57
N GLU A 172 5.56 -25.56 22.94
CA GLU A 172 6.54 -26.13 23.84
C GLU A 172 7.99 -25.89 23.33
N GLY A 173 8.82 -25.25 24.15
CA GLY A 173 10.19 -24.88 23.77
C GLY A 173 10.32 -23.55 23.02
N GLY A 174 9.22 -22.82 22.81
CA GLY A 174 9.18 -21.54 22.12
C GLY A 174 9.33 -21.65 20.60
N LEU A 175 9.03 -20.57 19.89
CA LEU A 175 9.11 -20.52 18.43
C LEU A 175 9.69 -19.18 17.95
N TYR A 176 10.04 -19.15 16.67
CA TYR A 176 10.45 -17.94 15.98
C TYR A 176 9.55 -17.72 14.75
N MET A 177 8.95 -16.54 14.64
CA MET A 177 8.37 -16.09 13.38
C MET A 177 9.50 -15.66 12.44
N ARG A 178 9.53 -16.23 11.24
CA ARG A 178 10.55 -15.92 10.24
C ARG A 178 10.35 -14.49 9.72
N PHE A 179 11.40 -13.70 9.81
CA PHE A 179 11.47 -12.32 9.37
C PHE A 179 12.89 -12.02 8.88
N PHE A 180 13.00 -11.24 7.81
CA PHE A 180 14.26 -10.84 7.18
C PHE A 180 14.34 -9.32 7.16
N ARG A 181 15.55 -8.78 7.19
CA ARG A 181 15.75 -7.33 7.09
C ARG A 181 15.48 -6.85 5.66
N SER A 182 15.23 -5.55 5.52
CA SER A 182 15.17 -4.85 4.23
C SER A 182 16.54 -4.39 3.78
#